data_AF-A0A0F9FLJ2-F1
#
_entry.id   AF-A0A0F9FLJ2-F1
#
_cell.length_a   1.000
_cell.length_b   1.000
_cell.length_c   1.000
_cell.angle_alpha   90.00
_cell.angle_beta   90.00
_cell.angle_gamma   90.00
#
_symmetry.space_group_name_H-M   'P 1'
#
loop_
_entity.id
_entity.type
_entity.pdbx_description
1 polymer ?
#
loop_
_entity_poly.entity_id
_entity_poly.type
_entity_poly.pdbx_seq_one_letter_code
_entity_poly.pdbx_strand_id
1 'polypeptide(L)'
;MANPEFKFGPTTLAFPELLSGYQAPPRYTKTMNVSDGSVLEAVVHNIFRQGQIELVQFDDRPFFLSLHAWWAHAGQGKQYAFAFDSAKKVNTLLDGSAAAGQAVVPVTSTTGIAVDSEYLLRKEDSSDREIVEVQSVSAGVSFTAKANLVYTYAAGDLCRDPDYFPKVRSIDDRLPVVENAGKTFTLVHQFREDSE
;
A
#
# COMPACT_ATOMS: atom_id res chain seq x y z
N MET A 1 7.20 26.23 -2.28
CA MET A 1 6.67 24.85 -2.13
C MET A 1 7.05 24.40 -0.75
N ALA A 2 6.09 24.01 0.08
CA ALA A 2 6.39 23.52 1.43
C ALA A 2 7.27 22.27 1.30
N ASN A 3 8.41 22.25 1.99
CA ASN A 3 9.24 21.06 2.05
C ASN A 3 8.36 19.90 2.53
N PRO A 4 8.42 18.72 1.90
CA PRO A 4 7.67 17.58 2.39
C PRO A 4 8.07 17.33 3.85
N GLU A 5 7.15 17.56 4.78
CA GLU A 5 7.32 17.12 6.17
C GLU A 5 7.29 15.59 6.18
N PHE A 6 8.46 14.99 6.06
CA PHE A 6 8.66 13.58 6.37
C PHE A 6 8.35 13.37 7.85
N LYS A 7 7.20 12.75 8.15
CA LYS A 7 6.90 12.37 9.54
C LYS A 7 7.62 11.06 9.85
N PHE A 8 8.85 11.17 10.35
CA PHE A 8 9.56 10.07 10.97
C PHE A 8 8.99 9.85 12.38
N GLY A 9 8.10 8.88 12.52
CA GLY A 9 7.90 8.21 13.81
C GLY A 9 9.02 7.19 14.05
N PRO A 10 9.17 6.64 15.26
CA PRO A 10 10.15 5.57 15.52
C PRO A 10 9.94 4.32 14.65
N THR A 11 8.77 4.15 14.02
CA THR A 11 8.38 2.94 13.28
C THR A 11 7.63 3.21 11.97
N THR A 12 7.59 4.44 11.47
CA THR A 12 6.79 4.77 10.26
C THR A 12 7.56 5.66 9.30
N LEU A 13 7.56 5.29 8.03
CA LEU A 13 7.98 6.12 6.89
C LEU A 13 6.72 6.53 6.10
N ALA A 14 6.40 7.82 6.07
CA ALA A 14 5.24 8.32 5.34
C ALA A 14 5.54 9.65 4.65
N PHE A 15 5.03 9.80 3.42
CA PHE A 15 5.11 11.05 2.67
C PHE A 15 3.88 11.93 2.92
N PRO A 16 4.04 13.26 3.00
CA PRO A 16 2.95 14.17 3.39
C PRO A 16 1.84 14.28 2.33
N GLU A 17 2.17 14.09 1.05
CA GLU A 17 1.24 14.08 -0.08
C GLU A 17 1.67 13.02 -1.09
N LEU A 18 0.72 12.55 -1.92
CA LEU A 18 1.01 11.67 -3.05
C LEU A 18 2.10 12.31 -3.92
N LEU A 19 3.23 11.62 -4.11
CA LEU A 19 4.30 12.09 -4.98
C LEU A 19 3.71 12.40 -6.36
N SER A 20 3.87 13.64 -6.83
CA SER A 20 3.42 14.01 -8.18
C SER A 20 4.11 13.11 -9.21
N GLY A 21 3.33 12.29 -9.91
CA GLY A 21 3.88 11.30 -10.85
C GLY A 21 3.88 9.85 -10.35
N TYR A 22 3.49 9.59 -9.09
CA TYR A 22 3.11 8.25 -8.69
C TYR A 22 1.77 7.91 -9.35
N GLN A 23 1.84 7.11 -10.40
CA GLN A 23 0.70 6.32 -10.84
C GLN A 23 0.81 4.97 -10.16
N ALA A 24 -0.23 4.55 -9.43
CA ALA A 24 -0.39 3.14 -9.12
C ALA A 24 -0.14 2.36 -10.42
N PRO A 25 0.74 1.33 -10.41
CA PRO A 25 1.21 0.71 -11.64
C PRO A 25 0.04 0.38 -12.56
N PRO A 26 0.06 0.80 -13.83
CA PRO A 26 -1.08 0.62 -14.73
C PRO A 26 -1.46 -0.85 -14.79
N ARG A 27 -2.78 -1.08 -14.72
CA ARG A 27 -3.40 -2.38 -14.93
C ARG A 27 -2.98 -2.90 -16.31
N TYR A 28 -2.21 -3.97 -16.39
CA TYR A 28 -1.95 -4.63 -17.68
C TYR A 28 -2.70 -5.95 -17.74
N THR A 29 -3.86 -5.92 -18.39
CA THR A 29 -4.50 -7.12 -18.91
C THR A 29 -3.72 -7.56 -20.14
N LYS A 30 -3.03 -8.71 -20.08
CA LYS A 30 -2.39 -9.31 -21.26
C LYS A 30 -3.27 -10.44 -21.80
N THR A 31 -3.96 -10.19 -22.92
CA THR A 31 -4.63 -11.24 -23.68
C THR A 31 -3.57 -12.07 -24.41
N MET A 32 -3.49 -13.38 -24.14
CA MET A 32 -2.70 -14.32 -24.95
C MET A 32 -3.66 -15.24 -25.69
N ASN A 33 -3.56 -15.25 -27.03
CA ASN A 33 -4.29 -16.20 -27.85
C ASN A 33 -3.57 -17.55 -27.78
N VAL A 34 -4.21 -18.55 -27.17
CA VAL A 34 -3.79 -19.95 -27.27
C VAL A 34 -4.59 -20.57 -28.42
N SER A 35 -3.91 -21.31 -29.30
CA SER A 35 -4.39 -21.76 -30.61
C SER A 35 -5.53 -22.80 -30.61
N ASP A 36 -6.25 -22.98 -29.51
CA ASP A 36 -7.22 -24.09 -29.35
C ASP A 36 -8.58 -23.66 -28.78
N GLY A 37 -9.03 -22.44 -29.12
CA GLY A 37 -10.45 -22.04 -28.98
C GLY A 37 -11.01 -21.90 -27.55
N SER A 38 -10.19 -22.08 -26.51
CA SER A 38 -10.57 -21.87 -25.11
C SER A 38 -10.00 -20.55 -24.60
N VAL A 39 -10.87 -19.67 -24.12
CA VAL A 39 -10.46 -18.47 -23.35
C VAL A 39 -10.13 -18.94 -21.94
N LEU A 40 -8.84 -19.08 -21.64
CA LEU A 40 -8.35 -19.21 -20.28
C LEU A 40 -8.07 -17.80 -19.74
N GLU A 41 -8.97 -17.30 -18.90
CA GLU A 41 -8.74 -16.09 -18.12
C GLU A 41 -7.82 -16.44 -16.94
N ALA A 42 -6.52 -16.19 -17.10
CA ALA A 42 -5.55 -16.32 -16.02
C ALA A 42 -5.11 -14.93 -15.58
N VAL A 43 -5.75 -14.42 -14.53
CA VAL A 43 -5.34 -13.19 -13.85
C VAL A 43 -4.16 -13.53 -12.95
N VAL A 44 -2.93 -13.20 -13.37
CA VAL A 44 -1.73 -13.35 -12.52
C VAL A 44 -1.10 -11.98 -12.34
N HIS A 45 -1.30 -11.40 -11.15
CA HIS A 45 -0.60 -10.18 -10.72
C HIS A 45 0.53 -10.57 -9.75
N ASN A 46 1.78 -10.44 -10.23
CA ASN A 46 3.01 -10.69 -9.48
C ASN A 46 3.12 -9.80 -8.22
N ILE A 47 3.00 -10.45 -7.05
CA ILE A 47 3.61 -10.15 -5.75
C ILE A 47 3.66 -8.67 -5.29
N PHE A 48 2.58 -8.20 -4.64
CA PHE A 48 2.53 -6.96 -3.84
C PHE A 48 3.48 -6.95 -2.61
N ARG A 49 4.37 -7.94 -2.50
CA ARG A 49 5.25 -8.13 -1.34
C ARG A 49 6.64 -7.55 -1.56
N GLN A 50 6.91 -6.80 -2.62
CA GLN A 50 8.19 -6.10 -2.79
C GLN A 50 7.98 -4.73 -3.42
N GLY A 51 8.59 -3.70 -2.85
CA GLY A 51 8.57 -2.33 -3.36
C GLY A 51 9.97 -1.72 -3.33
N GLN A 52 10.22 -0.75 -4.22
CA GLN A 52 11.45 0.05 -4.25
C GLN A 52 11.10 1.53 -4.10
N ILE A 53 11.82 2.23 -3.22
CA ILE A 53 11.73 3.69 -3.04
C ILE A 53 13.02 4.30 -3.55
N GLU A 54 12.90 5.26 -4.46
CA GLU A 54 14.03 6.05 -4.93
C GLU A 54 13.81 7.53 -4.56
N LEU A 55 14.67 8.07 -3.68
CA LEU A 55 14.73 9.49 -3.38
C LEU A 55 15.98 10.07 -4.01
N VAL A 56 15.83 10.98 -4.96
CA VAL A 56 16.92 11.55 -5.76
C VAL A 56 17.21 12.97 -5.29
N GLN A 57 18.48 13.26 -5.00
CA GLN A 57 19.02 14.61 -4.74
C GLN A 57 18.32 15.37 -3.60
N PHE A 58 18.76 15.14 -2.38
CA PHE A 58 18.40 15.97 -1.22
C PHE A 58 19.63 16.63 -0.59
N ASP A 59 19.49 17.86 -0.09
CA ASP A 59 20.55 18.70 0.50
C ASP A 59 20.22 19.20 1.93
N ASP A 60 19.09 18.79 2.49
CA ASP A 60 18.66 19.16 3.84
C ASP A 60 19.29 18.26 4.91
N ARG A 61 20.13 18.85 5.79
CA ARG A 61 20.87 18.13 6.83
C ARG A 61 19.95 17.51 7.90
N PRO A 62 18.95 18.22 8.45
CA PRO A 62 17.90 17.63 9.27
C PRO A 62 17.26 16.39 8.62
N PHE A 63 16.80 16.49 7.38
CA PHE A 63 16.22 15.36 6.65
C PHE A 63 17.20 14.18 6.54
N PHE A 64 18.46 14.44 6.18
CA PHE A 64 19.51 13.42 6.12
C PHE A 64 19.70 12.68 7.45
N LEU A 65 19.78 13.40 8.57
CA LEU A 65 19.93 12.80 9.90
C LEU A 65 18.72 11.96 10.30
N SER A 66 17.51 12.42 10.02
CA SER A 66 16.28 11.67 10.29
C SER A 66 16.18 10.40 9.44
N LEU A 67 16.58 10.46 8.17
CA LEU A 67 16.63 9.29 7.29
C LEU A 67 17.63 8.25 7.79
N HIS A 68 18.81 8.69 8.26
CA HIS A 68 19.80 7.79 8.88
C HIS A 68 19.29 7.14 10.16
N ALA A 69 18.58 7.89 11.00
CA ALA A 69 17.98 7.35 12.22
C ALA A 69 16.89 6.30 11.91
N TRP A 70 16.05 6.57 10.91
CA TRP A 70 15.07 5.59 10.42
C TRP A 70 15.76 4.34 9.84
N TRP A 71 16.82 4.52 9.06
CA TRP A 71 17.59 3.38 8.52
C TRP A 71 18.18 2.49 9.61
N ALA A 72 18.69 3.09 10.70
CA ALA A 72 19.21 2.32 11.82
C ALA A 72 18.16 1.37 12.42
N HIS A 73 16.86 1.67 12.29
CA HIS A 73 15.78 0.75 12.65
C HIS A 73 15.48 -0.26 11.53
N ALA A 74 15.24 0.21 10.31
CA ALA A 74 14.86 -0.64 9.18
C ALA A 74 15.95 -1.66 8.79
N GLY A 75 17.22 -1.22 8.75
CA GLY A 75 18.40 -2.05 8.43
C GLY A 75 18.72 -3.11 9.48
N GLN A 76 18.12 -3.06 10.68
CA GLN A 76 18.19 -4.15 11.66
C GLN A 76 17.16 -5.27 11.38
N GLY A 77 16.47 -5.22 10.24
CA GLY A 77 15.41 -6.17 9.87
C GLY A 77 14.13 -6.00 10.71
N LYS A 78 14.00 -4.89 11.46
CA LYS A 78 12.81 -4.60 12.25
C LYS A 78 11.64 -4.22 11.34
N GLN A 79 10.44 -4.58 11.78
CA GLN A 79 9.22 -4.18 11.08
C GLN A 79 9.02 -2.66 11.20
N TYR A 80 8.51 -2.06 10.13
CA TYR A 80 8.03 -0.68 10.10
C TYR A 80 6.80 -0.59 9.19
N ALA A 81 6.06 0.51 9.29
CA ALA A 81 4.96 0.83 8.39
C ALA A 81 5.42 1.79 7.30
N PHE A 82 4.89 1.61 6.09
CA PHE A 82 5.16 2.44 4.93
C PHE A 82 3.85 2.95 4.31
N ALA A 83 3.77 4.26 4.03
CA ALA A 83 2.62 4.86 3.37
C ALA A 83 3.08 5.85 2.29
N PHE A 84 2.54 5.75 1.09
CA PHE A 84 2.75 6.78 0.05
C PHE A 84 2.01 8.09 0.37
N ASP A 85 0.91 8.02 1.13
CA ASP A 85 0.16 9.18 1.60
C ASP A 85 -0.07 9.05 3.12
N SER A 86 0.48 9.98 3.89
CA SER A 86 0.37 9.97 5.35
C SER A 86 -1.04 10.25 5.87
N ALA A 87 -1.95 10.75 5.03
CA ALA A 87 -3.36 10.92 5.38
C ALA A 87 -4.19 9.65 5.12
N LYS A 88 -3.72 8.74 4.25
CA LYS A 88 -4.40 7.50 3.87
C LYS A 88 -3.72 6.28 4.50
N LYS A 89 -4.15 5.95 5.72
CA LYS A 89 -3.63 4.80 6.51
C LYS A 89 -4.73 3.91 7.09
N VAL A 90 -5.87 3.82 6.42
CA VAL A 90 -6.92 2.86 6.72
C VAL A 90 -6.33 1.46 6.66
N ASN A 91 -6.48 0.73 7.76
CA ASN A 91 -6.15 -0.68 7.88
C ASN A 91 -7.10 -1.28 8.92
N THR A 92 -8.14 -1.92 8.44
CA THR A 92 -9.23 -2.49 9.24
C THR A 92 -9.53 -3.90 8.74
N LEU A 93 -10.33 -4.63 9.50
CA LEU A 93 -10.84 -5.94 9.09
C LEU A 93 -12.31 -5.83 8.71
N LEU A 94 -12.79 -6.82 7.96
CA LEU A 94 -14.21 -7.02 7.76
C LEU A 94 -14.85 -7.55 9.05
N ASP A 95 -16.01 -7.00 9.40
CA ASP A 95 -16.77 -7.38 10.61
C ASP A 95 -17.82 -8.46 10.34
N GLY A 96 -18.03 -8.81 9.07
CA GLY A 96 -19.04 -9.77 8.65
C GLY A 96 -18.80 -10.27 7.23
N SER A 97 -19.69 -11.14 6.74
CA SER A 97 -19.62 -11.61 5.36
C SER A 97 -20.05 -10.53 4.38
N ALA A 98 -19.37 -10.48 3.24
CA ALA A 98 -19.73 -9.64 2.09
C ALA A 98 -19.74 -10.55 0.86
N ALA A 99 -20.92 -10.89 0.35
CA ALA A 99 -21.03 -11.86 -0.75
C ALA A 99 -20.73 -11.23 -2.11
N ALA A 100 -20.18 -12.02 -3.03
CA ALA A 100 -20.10 -11.63 -4.43
C ALA A 100 -21.47 -11.18 -4.96
N GLY A 101 -21.50 -10.11 -5.74
CA GLY A 101 -22.73 -9.50 -6.24
C GLY A 101 -23.41 -8.51 -5.27
N GLN A 102 -22.91 -8.35 -4.04
CA GLN A 102 -23.35 -7.30 -3.11
C GLN A 102 -22.42 -6.09 -3.18
N ALA A 103 -22.91 -4.91 -2.81
CA ALA A 103 -22.11 -3.68 -2.74
C ALA A 103 -21.74 -3.28 -1.30
N VAL A 104 -22.39 -3.86 -0.30
CA VAL A 104 -22.18 -3.47 1.11
C VAL A 104 -21.01 -4.28 1.69
N VAL A 105 -20.02 -3.57 2.21
CA VAL A 105 -18.83 -4.14 2.86
C VAL A 105 -18.87 -3.79 4.36
N PRO A 106 -19.16 -4.75 5.24
CA PRO A 106 -19.11 -4.54 6.69
C PRO A 106 -17.66 -4.47 7.17
N VAL A 107 -17.31 -3.46 7.96
CA VAL A 107 -15.94 -3.25 8.45
C VAL A 107 -15.96 -2.95 9.95
N THR A 108 -14.92 -3.38 10.66
CA THR A 108 -14.80 -3.15 12.11
C THR A 108 -14.65 -1.67 12.47
N SER A 109 -14.18 -0.84 11.52
CA SER A 109 -14.15 0.62 11.66
C SER A 109 -14.25 1.29 10.30
N THR A 110 -15.01 2.37 10.22
CA THR A 110 -15.02 3.27 9.05
C THR A 110 -14.12 4.50 9.23
N THR A 111 -13.27 4.51 10.25
CA THR A 111 -12.38 5.65 10.53
C THR A 111 -11.39 5.83 9.40
N GLY A 112 -11.36 7.03 8.80
CA GLY A 112 -10.50 7.34 7.64
C GLY A 112 -11.05 6.85 6.30
N ILE A 113 -12.17 6.11 6.28
CA ILE A 113 -12.86 5.73 5.05
C ILE A 113 -13.63 6.93 4.52
N ALA A 114 -13.35 7.33 3.28
CA ALA A 114 -14.01 8.45 2.61
C ALA A 114 -14.74 8.01 1.35
N VAL A 115 -15.81 8.75 1.01
CA VAL A 115 -16.51 8.61 -0.28
C VAL A 115 -15.56 8.97 -1.42
N ASP A 116 -15.69 8.28 -2.55
CA ASP A 116 -14.84 8.40 -3.75
C ASP A 116 -13.38 7.97 -3.55
N SER A 117 -13.04 7.37 -2.40
CA SER A 117 -11.74 6.74 -2.17
C SER A 117 -11.75 5.26 -2.55
N GLU A 118 -10.57 4.74 -2.91
CA GLU A 118 -10.34 3.34 -3.24
C GLU A 118 -9.72 2.58 -2.05
N TYR A 119 -10.19 1.36 -1.79
CA TYR A 119 -9.64 0.46 -0.76
C TYR A 119 -9.40 -0.94 -1.31
N LEU A 120 -8.33 -1.59 -0.87
CA LEU A 120 -8.01 -2.98 -1.14
C LEU A 120 -8.77 -3.90 -0.17
N LEU A 121 -9.56 -4.82 -0.72
CA LEU A 121 -10.10 -5.97 -0.02
C LEU A 121 -9.26 -7.20 -0.34
N ARG A 122 -8.85 -7.96 0.68
CA ARG A 122 -8.02 -9.16 0.49
C ARG A 122 -8.46 -10.24 1.47
N LYS A 123 -8.64 -11.46 0.96
CA LYS A 123 -8.87 -12.62 1.82
C LYS A 123 -7.61 -12.96 2.61
N GLU A 124 -7.78 -13.36 3.86
CA GLU A 124 -6.62 -13.75 4.67
C GLU A 124 -6.03 -15.08 4.18
N ASP A 125 -6.89 -16.05 3.87
CA ASP A 125 -6.51 -17.42 3.52
C ASP A 125 -6.42 -17.68 1.99
N SER A 126 -6.45 -16.64 1.16
CA SER A 126 -6.47 -16.79 -0.31
C SER A 126 -5.74 -15.65 -1.03
N SER A 127 -5.39 -15.89 -2.30
CA SER A 127 -4.88 -14.85 -3.21
C SER A 127 -5.97 -13.90 -3.72
N ASP A 128 -7.24 -14.17 -3.46
CA ASP A 128 -8.36 -13.35 -3.93
C ASP A 128 -8.32 -11.96 -3.30
N ARG A 129 -8.40 -10.94 -4.17
CA ARG A 129 -8.39 -9.54 -3.78
C ARG A 129 -9.05 -8.67 -4.85
N GLU A 130 -9.61 -7.56 -4.42
CA GLU A 130 -10.18 -6.55 -5.32
C GLU A 130 -10.00 -5.14 -4.74
N ILE A 131 -10.05 -4.13 -5.61
CA ILE A 131 -10.06 -2.72 -5.21
C ILE A 131 -11.49 -2.21 -5.37
N VAL A 132 -12.01 -1.62 -4.30
CA VAL A 132 -13.38 -1.09 -4.26
C VAL A 132 -13.36 0.42 -4.09
N GLU A 133 -14.19 1.12 -4.87
CA GLU A 133 -14.40 2.55 -4.73
C GLU A 133 -15.66 2.81 -3.89
N VAL A 134 -15.56 3.68 -2.89
CA VAL A 134 -16.64 3.94 -1.93
C VAL A 134 -17.68 4.88 -2.52
N GLN A 135 -18.95 4.46 -2.50
CA GLN A 135 -20.11 5.28 -2.83
C GLN A 135 -20.67 6.00 -1.60
N SER A 136 -20.78 5.31 -0.47
CA SER A 136 -21.33 5.87 0.77
C SER A 136 -20.76 5.14 1.99
N VAL A 137 -20.80 5.81 3.15
CA VAL A 137 -20.28 5.29 4.42
C VAL A 137 -21.39 5.30 5.46
N SER A 138 -21.64 4.14 6.07
CA SER A 138 -22.45 4.00 7.27
C SER A 138 -21.52 3.98 8.49
N ALA A 139 -21.44 5.11 9.19
CA ALA A 139 -20.42 5.35 10.21
C ALA A 139 -20.35 4.23 11.26
N GLY A 140 -19.16 3.67 11.43
CA GLY A 140 -18.87 2.61 12.41
C GLY A 140 -19.37 1.22 12.06
N VAL A 141 -19.96 1.02 10.86
CA VAL A 141 -20.63 -0.26 10.51
C VAL A 141 -20.15 -0.79 9.16
N SER A 142 -20.27 0.01 8.10
CA SER A 142 -20.03 -0.48 6.74
C SER A 142 -19.78 0.67 5.76
N PHE A 143 -19.30 0.33 4.57
CA PHE A 143 -19.39 1.22 3.41
C PHE A 143 -20.07 0.49 2.26
N THR A 144 -20.64 1.25 1.33
CA THR A 144 -21.20 0.72 0.08
C THR A 144 -20.25 1.05 -1.06
N ALA A 145 -19.82 0.04 -1.81
CA ALA A 145 -18.99 0.19 -2.99
C ALA A 145 -19.84 0.66 -4.20
N LYS A 146 -19.23 1.40 -5.12
CA LYS A 146 -19.90 1.85 -6.36
C LYS A 146 -20.24 0.69 -7.31
N ALA A 147 -19.44 -0.38 -7.26
CA ALA A 147 -19.67 -1.61 -8.00
C ALA A 147 -19.90 -2.77 -7.03
N ASN A 148 -20.65 -3.77 -7.48
CA ASN A 148 -20.82 -5.00 -6.73
C ASN A 148 -19.49 -5.75 -6.65
N LEU A 149 -19.27 -6.41 -5.51
CA LEU A 149 -18.09 -7.22 -5.25
C LEU A 149 -17.99 -8.38 -6.23
N VAL A 150 -16.77 -8.67 -6.68
CA VAL A 150 -16.48 -9.83 -7.52
C VAL A 150 -16.34 -11.09 -6.66
N TYR A 151 -15.72 -10.96 -5.49
CA TYR A 151 -15.46 -12.08 -4.58
C TYR A 151 -16.32 -12.02 -3.32
N THR A 152 -16.51 -13.19 -2.70
CA THR A 152 -17.12 -13.29 -1.37
C THR A 152 -16.05 -13.21 -0.30
N TYR A 153 -16.20 -12.30 0.64
CA TYR A 153 -15.34 -12.11 1.80
C TYR A 153 -16.02 -12.54 3.11
N ALA A 154 -15.21 -12.86 4.11
CA ALA A 154 -15.62 -13.25 5.45
C ALA A 154 -15.12 -12.24 6.51
N ALA A 155 -15.66 -12.37 7.72
CA ALA A 155 -15.14 -11.62 8.87
C ALA A 155 -13.68 -11.98 9.10
N GLY A 156 -12.84 -10.97 9.39
CA GLY A 156 -11.39 -11.13 9.53
C GLY A 156 -10.60 -10.92 8.24
N ASP A 157 -11.26 -10.87 7.07
CA ASP A 157 -10.59 -10.45 5.83
C ASP A 157 -10.13 -8.99 5.91
N LEU A 158 -9.11 -8.64 5.15
CA LEU A 158 -8.44 -7.34 5.19
C LEU A 158 -9.17 -6.30 4.36
N CYS A 159 -9.34 -5.09 4.91
CA CYS A 159 -9.67 -3.87 4.20
C CYS A 159 -8.64 -2.78 4.50
N ARG A 160 -7.89 -2.33 3.50
CA ARG A 160 -6.86 -1.29 3.70
C ARG A 160 -6.74 -0.31 2.55
N ASP A 161 -6.09 0.82 2.78
CA ASP A 161 -5.61 1.66 1.69
C ASP A 161 -4.64 0.87 0.80
N PRO A 162 -4.79 0.93 -0.54
CA PRO A 162 -3.95 0.16 -1.47
C PRO A 162 -2.47 0.55 -1.39
N ASP A 163 -2.21 1.80 -1.00
CA ASP A 163 -0.89 2.41 -0.91
C ASP A 163 -0.33 2.46 0.52
N TYR A 164 -0.96 1.75 1.46
CA TYR A 164 -0.52 1.63 2.84
C TYR A 164 -0.08 0.21 3.18
N PHE A 165 1.13 0.09 3.73
CA PHE A 165 1.75 -1.17 4.10
C PHE A 165 2.08 -1.14 5.61
N PRO A 166 1.24 -1.72 6.47
CA PRO A 166 1.36 -1.58 7.92
C PRO A 166 2.54 -2.38 8.52
N LYS A 167 2.99 -3.44 7.82
CA LYS A 167 4.07 -4.32 8.26
C LYS A 167 4.99 -4.65 7.09
N VAL A 168 6.12 -3.96 7.00
CA VAL A 168 7.17 -4.24 6.01
C VAL A 168 8.52 -4.45 6.69
N ARG A 169 9.43 -5.16 6.02
CA ARG A 169 10.83 -5.33 6.41
C ARG A 169 11.75 -4.90 5.28
N SER A 170 12.93 -4.39 5.64
CA SER A 170 14.00 -4.16 4.67
C SER A 170 14.46 -5.48 4.06
N ILE A 171 14.67 -5.48 2.75
CA ILE A 171 15.42 -6.55 2.06
C ILE A 171 16.91 -6.19 2.08
N ASP A 172 17.22 -4.90 1.98
CA ASP A 172 18.60 -4.42 1.98
C ASP A 172 19.20 -4.53 3.38
N ASP A 173 20.40 -5.10 3.44
CA ASP A 173 21.25 -5.26 4.63
C ASP A 173 22.25 -4.09 4.79
N ARG A 174 22.37 -3.24 3.78
CA ARG A 174 23.29 -2.11 3.71
C ARG A 174 22.55 -0.80 3.60
N LEU A 175 23.15 0.26 4.13
CA LEU A 175 22.66 1.63 3.96
C LEU A 175 22.46 1.92 2.46
N PRO A 176 21.23 2.15 1.97
CA PRO A 176 20.98 2.36 0.56
C PRO A 176 21.21 3.81 0.13
N VAL A 177 22.00 4.55 0.91
CA VAL A 177 22.32 5.96 0.65
C VAL A 177 23.63 6.03 -0.12
N VAL A 178 23.55 6.50 -1.36
CA VAL A 178 24.71 6.78 -2.21
C VAL A 178 25.00 8.27 -2.17
N GLU A 179 26.23 8.63 -1.80
CA GLU A 179 26.73 10.01 -1.90
C GLU A 179 27.32 10.24 -3.29
N ASN A 180 26.84 11.26 -3.99
CA ASN A 180 27.45 11.73 -5.23
C ASN A 180 28.35 12.94 -4.95
N ALA A 181 29.47 13.05 -5.66
CA ALA A 181 30.44 14.13 -5.49
C ALA A 181 29.80 15.50 -5.77
N GLY A 182 29.46 16.25 -4.71
CA GLY A 182 28.78 17.54 -4.81
C GLY A 182 27.74 17.88 -3.74
N LYS A 183 27.50 17.02 -2.73
CA LYS A 183 26.50 17.14 -1.62
C LYS A 183 25.10 16.58 -1.90
N THR A 184 24.91 15.81 -2.96
CA THR A 184 23.62 15.16 -3.24
C THR A 184 23.61 13.73 -2.76
N PHE A 185 22.54 13.33 -2.10
CA PHE A 185 22.31 11.96 -1.65
C PHE A 185 21.18 11.31 -2.45
N THR A 186 21.31 10.00 -2.70
CA THR A 186 20.25 9.17 -3.29
C THR A 186 19.96 7.98 -2.38
N LEU A 187 18.68 7.71 -2.07
CA LEU A 187 18.25 6.53 -1.34
C LEU A 187 17.56 5.56 -2.31
N VAL A 188 18.03 4.31 -2.39
CA VAL A 188 17.36 3.23 -3.14
C VAL A 188 17.01 2.09 -2.20
N HIS A 189 15.78 2.08 -1.69
CA HIS A 189 15.38 1.14 -0.64
C HIS A 189 14.41 0.09 -1.14
N GLN A 190 14.77 -1.19 -0.99
CA GLN A 190 13.91 -2.32 -1.27
C GLN A 190 13.31 -2.90 0.01
N PHE A 191 12.00 -3.07 0.01
CA PHE A 191 11.27 -3.61 1.13
C PHE A 191 10.32 -4.71 0.72
N ARG A 192 9.94 -5.55 1.68
CA ARG A 192 8.90 -6.55 1.51
C ARG A 192 7.81 -6.44 2.54
N GLU A 193 6.57 -6.66 2.11
CA GLU A 193 5.43 -6.81 3.03
C GLU A 193 5.57 -8.14 3.77
N ASP A 194 5.54 -8.05 5.10
CA ASP A 194 5.57 -9.21 5.98
C ASP A 194 4.15 -9.79 6.02
N SER A 195 3.88 -10.78 5.17
CA SER A 195 2.83 -11.75 5.45
C SER A 195 3.38 -12.61 6.58
N GLU A 196 2.77 -12.60 7.76
CA GLU A 196 3.19 -13.52 8.84
C GLU A 196 3.40 -14.96 8.33
#